data_AF-A0A356HB35-F1
#
_entry.id   AF-A0A356HB35-F1
#
_cell.length_a   1.000
_cell.length_b   1.000
_cell.length_c   1.000
_cell.angle_alpha   90.00
_cell.angle_beta   90.00
_cell.angle_gamma   90.00
#
_symmetry.space_group_name_H-M   'P 1'
#
loop_
_entity.id
_entity.type
_entity.pdbx_description
1 polymer ?
#
loop_
_entity_poly.entity_id
_entity_poly.type
_entity_poly.pdbx_seq_one_letter_code
_entity_poly.pdbx_strand_id
1 'polypeptide(L)' 'RNFEGRQGRAGRTHLMSPAMAAAAAVTGCITDVRELEIQHE' A
#
# COMPACT_ATOMS: atom_id res chain seq x y z
N ARG A 1 6.49 10.65 -4.52
CA ARG A 1 7.15 11.49 -3.49
C ARG A 1 6.26 11.54 -2.26
N ASN A 2 6.80 11.51 -1.05
CA ASN A 2 6.03 11.42 0.22
C ASN A 2 6.41 12.50 1.25
N PHE A 3 6.76 13.70 0.77
CA PHE A 3 7.06 14.84 1.65
C PHE A 3 5.81 15.26 2.44
N GLU A 4 6.03 15.79 3.63
CA GLU A 4 4.97 16.33 4.49
C GLU A 4 4.14 17.38 3.74
N GLY A 5 2.82 17.38 3.99
CA GLY A 5 1.87 18.31 3.38
C GLY A 5 1.55 18.04 1.91
N ARG A 6 2.21 17.08 1.24
CA ARG A 6 1.99 16.82 -0.20
C ARG A 6 0.60 16.28 -0.52
N GLN A 7 0.04 15.45 0.35
CA GLN A 7 -1.27 14.81 0.15
C GLN A 7 -2.34 15.29 1.14
N GLY A 8 -2.05 16.37 1.87
CA GLY A 8 -2.92 16.92 2.92
C GLY A 8 -2.21 17.06 4.27
N ARG A 9 -2.81 17.88 5.15
CA ARG A 9 -2.28 18.17 6.49
C ARG A 9 -2.32 16.91 7.36
N ALA A 10 -1.25 16.67 8.11
CA ALA A 10 -1.08 15.52 9.02
C ALA A 10 -1.17 14.13 8.33
N GLY A 11 -1.14 14.07 6.99
CA GLY A 11 -1.14 12.82 6.25
C GLY A 11 0.23 12.12 6.27
N ARG A 12 0.24 10.80 6.45
CA ARG A 12 1.41 9.95 6.22
C ARG A 12 1.25 9.24 4.87
N THR A 13 2.25 9.36 4.00
CA THR A 13 2.24 8.74 2.67
C THR A 13 3.36 7.70 2.57
N HIS A 14 3.01 6.48 2.20
CA HIS A 14 3.96 5.41 1.92
C HIS A 14 4.15 5.27 0.41
N LEU A 15 5.39 5.19 -0.06
CA LEU A 15 5.68 4.87 -1.46
C LEU A 15 5.79 3.36 -1.60
N MET A 16 5.07 2.80 -2.56
CA MET A 16 5.05 1.37 -2.83
C MET A 16 4.74 1.09 -4.30
N SER A 17 4.93 -0.16 -4.74
CA SER A 17 4.55 -0.59 -6.09
C SER A 17 3.02 -0.57 -6.26
N PRO A 18 2.49 -0.55 -7.50
CA PRO A 18 1.05 -0.62 -7.74
C PRO A 18 0.39 -1.86 -7.11
N ALA A 19 1.07 -3.01 -7.15
CA ALA A 19 0.56 -4.26 -6.60
C ALA A 19 0.42 -4.20 -5.06
N MET A 20 1.43 -3.65 -4.36
CA MET A 20 1.37 -3.42 -2.92
C MET A 20 0.29 -2.41 -2.53
N ALA A 21 0.09 -1.35 -3.34
CA ALA A 21 -0.97 -0.38 -3.11
C ALA A 21 -2.37 -1.00 -3.21
N ALA A 22 -2.57 -1.88 -4.20
CA ALA A 22 -3.81 -2.65 -4.33
C ALA A 22 -4.02 -3.59 -3.14
N ALA A 23 -2.98 -4.33 -2.73
CA ALA A 23 -3.04 -5.21 -1.57
C ALA A 23 -3.48 -4.46 -0.31
N ALA A 24 -2.82 -3.33 -0.01
CA ALA A 24 -3.14 -2.51 1.16
C ALA A 24 -4.56 -1.91 1.12
N ALA A 25 -5.06 -1.58 -0.08
CA ALA A 25 -6.42 -1.06 -0.26
C ALA A 25 -7.48 -2.13 0.02
N VAL A 26 -7.21 -3.40 -0.33
CA VAL A 26 -8.12 -4.52 -0.09
C VAL A 26 -8.12 -4.92 1.39
N THR A 27 -6.95 -4.96 2.03
CA THR A 27 -6.81 -5.40 3.43
C THR A 27 -7.07 -4.30 4.46
N GLY A 28 -6.98 -3.03 4.07
CA GLY A 28 -7.13 -1.89 4.97
C GLY A 28 -5.92 -1.61 5.87
N CYS A 29 -4.76 -2.22 5.58
CA CYS A 29 -3.52 -2.03 6.30
C CYS A 29 -2.31 -2.16 5.35
N ILE A 30 -1.10 -1.84 5.82
CA ILE A 30 0.11 -2.10 5.01
C ILE A 30 0.30 -3.62 4.94
N THR A 31 0.25 -4.17 3.73
CA THR A 31 0.27 -5.62 3.48
C THR A 31 1.28 -5.94 2.40
N ASP A 32 2.03 -7.03 2.59
CA ASP A 32 2.85 -7.61 1.53
C ASP A 32 1.99 -8.34 0.51
N VAL A 33 2.07 -7.94 -0.76
CA VAL A 33 1.24 -8.52 -1.84
C VAL A 33 1.42 -10.03 -1.98
N ARG A 34 2.58 -10.58 -1.56
CA ARG A 34 2.86 -12.02 -1.60
C ARG A 34 2.01 -12.82 -0.63
N GLU A 35 1.51 -12.19 0.43
CA GLU A 35 0.58 -12.84 1.38
C GLU A 35 -0.81 -13.07 0.76
N LEU A 36 -1.10 -12.40 -0.37
CA LEU A 36 -2.34 -12.58 -1.12
C LEU A 36 -2.20 -13.56 -2.28
N GLU A 37 -0.99 -14.09 -2.54
CA GLU A 37 -0.80 -15.11 -3.56
C GLU A 37 -1.54 -16.37 -3.16
N ILE A 38 -2.64 -16.66 -3.87
CA ILE A 38 -3.23 -17.99 -3.87
C ILE A 38 -2.22 -18.86 -4.63
N GLN A 39 -1.62 -19.83 -3.94
CA GLN A 39 -0.87 -20.91 -4.59
C GLN A 39 -1.86 -21.58 -5.55
N HIS A 40 -1.75 -21.29 -6.84
CA HIS A 40 -2.38 -22.12 -7.85
C HIS A 40 -1.54 -23.40 -7.93
N GLU A 41 -2.01 -24.45 -7.27
CA GLU A 41 -1.60 -25.82 -7.53
C GLU A 41 -2.08 -26.28 -8.91
#